data_AF-A0A3L7TPT8-F1
#
_entry.id   AF-A0A3L7TPT8-F1
#
_cell.length_a   1.000
_cell.length_b   1.000
_cell.length_c   1.000
_cell.angle_alpha   90.00
_cell.angle_beta   90.00
_cell.angle_gamma   90.00
#
_symmetry.space_group_name_H-M   'P 1'
#
loop_
_entity.id
_entity.type
_entity.pdbx_description
1 polymer ?
#
loop_
_entity_poly.entity_id
_entity_poly.type
_entity_poly.pdbx_seq_one_letter_code
_entity_poly.pdbx_strand_id
1 'polypeptide(L)'
;MKHANPASAYPTGRLLFAIGASAATLIVLWTLIRLGGELSPEVYRAGVLGLASATLAHILGAVAGGFFIDAHGCSTAYLASTVVRFLLTPLLALSLYFALPVQPVPLLIGATVGYLVILVADMAVMLKSAQRGERDVGAAAN
;
A
#
# COMPACT_ATOMS: atom_id res chain seq x y z
N MET A 1 21.56 -25.52 18.20
CA MET A 1 20.78 -24.27 18.39
C MET A 1 21.28 -23.28 17.35
N LYS A 2 20.48 -23.02 16.30
CA LYS A 2 20.83 -22.07 15.23
C LYS A 2 20.83 -20.67 15.83
N HIS A 3 21.93 -19.93 15.68
CA HIS A 3 22.00 -18.52 16.01
C HIS A 3 20.94 -17.78 15.19
N ALA A 4 19.87 -17.32 15.84
CA ALA A 4 18.96 -16.35 15.27
C ALA A 4 19.78 -15.08 15.03
N ASN A 5 20.01 -14.75 13.77
CA ASN A 5 20.67 -13.52 13.37
C ASN A 5 19.72 -12.36 13.74
N PRO A 6 20.06 -11.44 14.67
CA PRO A 6 19.17 -10.37 15.11
C PRO A 6 18.94 -9.28 14.06
N ALA A 7 19.42 -9.46 12.83
CA ALA A 7 19.50 -8.45 11.78
C ALA A 7 18.31 -8.38 10.80
N SER A 8 17.24 -9.16 10.95
CA SER A 8 16.14 -9.15 9.97
C SER A 8 14.74 -9.18 10.56
N ALA A 9 14.49 -8.47 11.66
CA ALA A 9 13.10 -8.19 12.04
C ALA A 9 12.44 -7.42 10.88
N TYR A 10 11.44 -8.04 10.24
CA TYR A 10 10.66 -7.40 9.18
C TYR A 10 10.16 -6.05 9.70
N PRO A 11 10.39 -4.93 8.99
CA PRO A 11 10.20 -3.59 9.53
C PRO A 11 8.72 -3.17 9.56
N THR A 12 7.83 -4.04 10.04
CA THR A 12 6.37 -3.89 10.04
C THR A 12 5.95 -2.53 10.60
N GLY A 13 6.52 -2.10 11.73
CA GLY A 13 6.18 -0.80 12.32
C GLY A 13 6.53 0.40 11.44
N ARG A 14 7.70 0.39 10.78
CA ARG A 14 8.12 1.46 9.86
C ARG A 14 7.27 1.45 8.59
N LEU A 15 6.90 0.26 8.12
CA LEU A 15 6.04 0.07 6.95
C LEU A 15 4.63 0.58 7.24
N LEU A 16 4.04 0.22 8.38
CA LEU A 16 2.71 0.70 8.81
C LEU A 16 2.70 2.23 8.98
N PHE A 17 3.76 2.81 9.54
CA PHE A 17 3.91 4.26 9.61
C PHE A 17 3.94 4.90 8.21
N ALA A 18 4.71 4.35 7.28
CA ALA A 18 4.77 4.85 5.90
C ALA A 18 3.43 4.73 5.18
N ILE A 19 2.68 3.64 5.40
CA ILE A 19 1.31 3.47 4.89
C ILE A 19 0.40 4.55 5.46
N GLY A 20 0.43 4.76 6.79
CA GLY A 20 -0.39 5.79 7.45
C GLY A 20 -0.08 7.20 6.96
N ALA A 21 1.20 7.56 6.81
CA ALA A 21 1.62 8.86 6.29
C ALA A 21 1.16 9.08 4.83
N SER A 22 1.25 8.03 4.00
CA SER A 22 0.79 8.06 2.61
C SER A 22 -0.73 8.23 2.54
N ALA A 23 -1.47 7.49 3.36
CA ALA A 23 -2.93 7.61 3.45
C ALA A 23 -3.37 9.01 3.89
N ALA A 24 -2.72 9.56 4.92
CA ALA A 24 -2.97 10.93 5.38
C ALA A 24 -2.71 11.96 4.26
N THR A 25 -1.60 11.80 3.53
CA THR A 25 -1.26 12.69 2.41
C THR A 25 -2.33 12.63 1.32
N LEU A 26 -2.79 11.44 0.94
CA LEU A 26 -3.85 11.28 -0.07
C LEU A 26 -5.18 11.88 0.37
N ILE A 27 -5.54 11.73 1.65
CA ILE A 27 -6.75 12.35 2.21
C ILE A 27 -6.62 13.88 2.17
N VAL A 28 -5.47 14.44 2.53
CA VAL A 28 -5.21 15.89 2.44
C VAL A 28 -5.35 16.35 1.00
N LEU A 29 -4.74 15.66 0.03
CA LEU A 29 -4.86 16.00 -1.39
C LEU A 29 -6.32 15.94 -1.87
N TRP A 30 -7.06 14.90 -1.50
CA TRP A 30 -8.49 14.78 -1.85
C TRP A 30 -9.34 15.90 -1.21
N THR A 31 -8.99 16.32 0.00
CA THR A 31 -9.62 17.45 0.70
C THR A 31 -9.32 18.77 -0.01
N LEU A 32 -8.10 18.99 -0.47
CA LEU A 32 -7.74 20.18 -1.26
C LEU A 32 -8.50 20.23 -2.59
N ILE A 33 -8.69 19.08 -3.27
CA ILE A 33 -9.52 19.00 -4.47
C ILE A 33 -10.97 19.39 -4.15
N ARG A 34 -11.52 18.94 -3.02
CA ARG A 34 -12.86 19.37 -2.58
C ARG A 34 -12.94 20.88 -2.39
N LEU A 35 -11.95 21.48 -1.72
CA LEU A 35 -11.94 22.92 -1.43
C LEU A 35 -11.79 23.76 -2.70
N GLY A 36 -11.03 23.28 -3.70
CA GLY A 36 -10.79 24.01 -4.95
C GLY A 36 -11.77 23.70 -6.09
N GLY A 37 -12.48 22.58 -6.05
CA GLY A 37 -13.29 22.07 -7.17
C GLY A 37 -14.79 21.89 -6.89
N GLU A 38 -15.30 22.45 -5.79
CA GLU A 38 -16.72 22.37 -5.38
C GLU A 38 -17.30 20.93 -5.39
N LEU A 39 -16.48 19.94 -4.99
CA LEU A 39 -16.96 18.56 -4.92
C LEU A 39 -18.16 18.46 -3.96
N SER A 40 -19.23 17.83 -4.44
CA SER A 40 -20.39 17.56 -3.59
C SER A 40 -19.97 16.70 -2.38
N PRO A 41 -20.65 16.81 -1.23
CA PRO A 41 -20.32 16.03 -0.04
C PRO A 41 -20.33 14.52 -0.29
N GLU A 42 -21.22 14.06 -1.18
CA GLU A 42 -21.35 12.65 -1.58
C GLU A 42 -20.15 12.16 -2.37
N VAL A 43 -19.69 12.95 -3.35
CA VAL A 43 -18.51 12.64 -4.18
C VAL A 43 -17.26 12.61 -3.30
N TYR A 44 -17.12 13.59 -2.41
CA TYR A 44 -16.01 13.62 -1.46
C TYR A 44 -16.00 12.37 -0.57
N ARG A 45 -17.14 12.03 0.04
CA ARG A 45 -17.29 10.85 0.92
C ARG A 45 -16.94 9.56 0.18
N ALA A 46 -17.46 9.39 -1.03
CA ALA A 46 -17.18 8.21 -1.84
C ALA A 46 -15.68 8.09 -2.16
N GLY A 47 -15.01 9.18 -2.53
CA GLY A 47 -13.56 9.17 -2.76
C GLY A 47 -12.73 8.82 -1.51
N VAL A 48 -13.09 9.37 -0.35
CA VAL A 48 -12.43 9.02 0.94
C VAL A 48 -12.60 7.54 1.27
N LEU A 49 -13.80 6.98 1.05
CA LEU A 49 -14.05 5.57 1.26
C LEU A 49 -13.20 4.70 0.32
N GLY A 50 -13.01 5.12 -0.93
CA GLY A 50 -12.14 4.43 -1.89
C GLY A 50 -10.68 4.43 -1.42
N LEU A 51 -10.17 5.60 -1.00
CA LEU A 51 -8.83 5.72 -0.43
C LEU A 51 -8.63 4.86 0.82
N ALA A 52 -9.67 4.76 1.66
CA ALA A 52 -9.66 3.92 2.84
C ALA A 52 -9.62 2.43 2.48
N SER A 53 -10.35 1.98 1.46
CA SER A 53 -10.28 0.61 0.94
C SER A 53 -8.88 0.23 0.48
N ALA A 54 -8.23 1.08 -0.31
CA ALA A 54 -6.86 0.86 -0.78
C ALA A 54 -5.86 0.83 0.39
N THR A 55 -6.03 1.73 1.37
CA THR A 55 -5.18 1.77 2.56
C THR A 55 -5.31 0.50 3.41
N LEU A 56 -6.55 0.05 3.65
CA LEU A 56 -6.80 -1.17 4.42
C LEU A 56 -6.24 -2.40 3.71
N ALA A 57 -6.45 -2.51 2.39
CA ALA A 57 -5.84 -3.55 1.57
C ALA A 57 -4.30 -3.53 1.69
N HIS A 58 -3.69 -2.35 1.74
CA HIS A 58 -2.24 -2.21 1.95
C HIS A 58 -1.80 -2.74 3.31
N ILE A 59 -2.47 -2.35 4.39
CA ILE A 59 -2.15 -2.84 5.74
C ILE A 59 -2.21 -4.37 5.77
N LEU A 60 -3.27 -4.96 5.19
CA LEU A 60 -3.43 -6.41 5.16
C LEU A 60 -2.38 -7.09 4.27
N GLY A 61 -2.01 -6.50 3.13
CA GLY A 61 -0.91 -6.98 2.30
C GLY A 61 0.44 -6.94 3.01
N ALA A 62 0.71 -5.85 3.72
CA ALA A 62 1.91 -5.70 4.54
C ALA A 62 2.03 -6.81 5.60
N VAL A 63 0.92 -7.12 6.30
CA VAL A 63 0.85 -8.21 7.27
C VAL A 63 1.06 -9.56 6.60
N ALA A 64 0.42 -9.81 5.46
CA ALA A 64 0.60 -11.05 4.71
C ALA A 64 2.06 -11.23 4.27
N GLY A 65 2.70 -10.19 3.70
CA GLY A 65 4.12 -10.25 3.35
C GLY A 65 5.02 -10.52 4.56
N GLY A 66 4.74 -9.86 5.68
CA GLY A 66 5.47 -10.08 6.94
C GLY A 66 5.31 -11.50 7.50
N PHE A 67 4.18 -12.17 7.26
CA PHE A 67 3.99 -13.55 7.67
C PHE A 67 4.86 -14.54 6.86
N PHE A 68 5.08 -14.28 5.57
CA PHE A 68 5.84 -15.18 4.69
C PHE A 68 7.35 -14.88 4.63
N ILE A 69 7.82 -13.74 5.15
CA ILE A 69 9.21 -13.31 4.99
C ILE A 69 10.23 -14.26 5.63
N ASP A 70 9.98 -14.69 6.87
CA ASP A 70 10.93 -15.50 7.64
C ASP A 70 11.02 -16.94 7.13
N ALA A 71 9.92 -17.45 6.57
CA ALA A 71 9.82 -18.83 6.10
C ALA A 71 10.16 -19.00 4.61
N HIS A 72 9.92 -17.99 3.77
CA HIS A 72 9.99 -18.12 2.31
C HIS A 72 10.76 -17.00 1.59
N GLY A 73 11.36 -16.07 2.34
CA GLY A 73 12.21 -15.00 1.81
C GLY A 73 11.46 -13.85 1.12
N CYS A 74 12.24 -12.86 0.66
CA CYS A 74 11.74 -11.58 0.16
C CYS A 74 10.80 -11.67 -1.04
N SER A 75 11.10 -12.52 -2.03
CA SER A 75 10.29 -12.63 -3.25
C SER A 75 8.89 -13.16 -2.96
N THR A 76 8.78 -14.17 -2.08
CA THR A 76 7.49 -14.75 -1.67
C THR A 76 6.69 -13.77 -0.82
N ALA A 77 7.33 -13.08 0.12
CA ALA A 77 6.70 -12.03 0.92
C ALA A 77 6.14 -10.90 0.06
N TYR A 78 6.90 -10.45 -0.95
CA TYR A 78 6.44 -9.42 -1.88
C TYR A 78 5.25 -9.89 -2.72
N LEU A 79 5.29 -11.12 -3.25
CA LEU A 79 4.18 -11.70 -4.00
C LEU A 79 2.92 -11.80 -3.14
N ALA A 80 3.02 -12.34 -1.92
CA ALA A 80 1.91 -12.47 -0.99
C ALA A 80 1.27 -11.11 -0.68
N SER A 81 2.09 -10.11 -0.35
CA SER A 81 1.63 -8.73 -0.12
C SER A 81 0.90 -8.14 -1.33
N THR A 82 1.45 -8.35 -2.53
CA THR A 82 0.90 -7.81 -3.77
C THR A 82 -0.43 -8.47 -4.13
N VAL A 83 -0.52 -9.79 -4.05
CA VAL A 83 -1.75 -10.55 -4.32
C VAL A 83 -2.87 -10.09 -3.38
N VAL A 84 -2.58 -9.97 -2.08
CA VAL A 84 -3.57 -9.52 -1.09
C VAL A 84 -4.06 -8.11 -1.41
N ARG A 85 -3.17 -7.18 -1.74
CA ARG A 85 -3.56 -5.79 -2.08
C ARG A 85 -4.40 -5.72 -3.35
N PHE A 86 -3.99 -6.44 -4.39
CA PHE A 86 -4.67 -6.46 -5.68
C PHE A 86 -6.08 -7.05 -5.58
N LEU A 87 -6.28 -8.09 -4.78
CA LEU A 87 -7.59 -8.69 -4.58
C LEU A 87 -8.47 -7.87 -3.62
N LEU A 88 -7.92 -7.42 -2.50
CA LEU A 88 -8.72 -6.77 -1.46
C LEU A 88 -9.13 -5.35 -1.83
N THR A 89 -8.33 -4.59 -2.58
CA THR A 89 -8.71 -3.21 -2.94
C THR A 89 -10.04 -3.15 -3.71
N PRO A 90 -10.21 -3.86 -4.85
CA PRO A 90 -11.49 -3.88 -5.55
C PRO A 90 -12.58 -4.57 -4.74
N LEU A 91 -12.27 -5.64 -4.01
CA LEU A 91 -13.26 -6.34 -3.19
C LEU A 91 -13.86 -5.43 -2.12
N LEU A 92 -13.03 -4.71 -1.38
CA LEU A 92 -13.46 -3.75 -0.35
C LEU A 92 -14.24 -2.59 -0.96
N ALA A 93 -13.80 -2.06 -2.11
CA ALA A 93 -14.52 -0.99 -2.80
C ALA A 93 -15.91 -1.47 -3.26
N LEU A 94 -16.02 -2.65 -3.87
CA LEU A 94 -17.31 -3.22 -4.24
C LEU A 94 -18.19 -3.52 -3.01
N SER A 95 -17.61 -4.05 -1.93
CA SER A 95 -18.34 -4.27 -0.68
C SER A 95 -18.94 -2.98 -0.13
N LEU A 96 -18.19 -1.87 -0.15
CA LEU A 96 -18.70 -0.57 0.29
C LEU A 96 -19.77 -0.01 -0.64
N TYR A 97 -19.64 -0.22 -1.96
CA TYR A 97 -20.65 0.18 -2.92
C TYR A 97 -22.01 -0.51 -2.66
N PHE A 98 -21.99 -1.80 -2.32
CA PHE A 98 -23.23 -2.53 -2.00
C PHE A 98 -23.72 -2.28 -0.57
N ALA A 99 -22.83 -1.99 0.37
CA ALA A 99 -23.19 -1.79 1.78
C ALA A 99 -23.68 -0.38 2.10
N LEU A 100 -23.29 0.63 1.32
CA LEU A 100 -23.57 2.04 1.60
C LEU A 100 -24.17 2.76 0.39
N PRO A 101 -25.05 3.76 0.61
CA PRO A 101 -25.57 4.60 -0.47
C PRO A 101 -24.49 5.61 -0.89
N VAL A 102 -23.53 5.16 -1.70
CA VAL A 102 -22.38 5.95 -2.15
C VAL A 102 -22.28 5.97 -3.68
N GLN A 103 -21.74 7.05 -4.24
CA GLN A 103 -21.55 7.15 -5.67
C GLN A 103 -20.43 6.18 -6.13
N PRO A 104 -20.68 5.31 -7.13
CA PRO A 104 -19.74 4.26 -7.53
C PRO A 104 -18.47 4.82 -8.17
N VAL A 105 -18.60 5.82 -9.05
CA VAL A 105 -17.46 6.34 -9.81
C VAL A 105 -16.41 6.99 -8.90
N PRO A 106 -16.74 7.92 -7.99
CA PRO A 106 -15.74 8.50 -7.10
C PRO A 106 -15.12 7.47 -6.13
N LEU A 107 -15.90 6.47 -5.69
CA LEU A 107 -15.40 5.37 -4.86
C LEU A 107 -14.31 4.57 -5.58
N LEU A 108 -14.58 4.16 -6.82
CA LEU A 108 -13.63 3.40 -7.63
C LEU A 108 -12.40 4.24 -8.01
N ILE A 109 -12.57 5.53 -8.27
CA ILE A 109 -11.45 6.46 -8.49
C ILE A 109 -10.56 6.53 -7.24
N GLY A 110 -11.16 6.74 -6.06
CA GLY A 110 -10.41 6.79 -4.79
C GLY A 110 -9.63 5.49 -4.55
N ALA A 111 -10.26 4.33 -4.74
CA ALA A 111 -9.61 3.03 -4.58
C ALA A 111 -8.47 2.82 -5.58
N THR A 112 -8.69 3.18 -6.85
CA THR A 112 -7.69 3.05 -7.92
C THR A 112 -6.50 3.96 -7.69
N VAL A 113 -6.74 5.25 -7.37
CA VAL A 113 -5.67 6.22 -7.10
C VAL A 113 -4.86 5.77 -5.90
N GLY A 114 -5.50 5.33 -4.81
CA GLY A 114 -4.82 4.78 -3.64
C GLY A 114 -3.92 3.60 -4.02
N TYR A 115 -4.45 2.64 -4.79
CA TYR A 115 -3.69 1.47 -5.23
C TYR A 115 -2.50 1.82 -6.14
N LEU A 116 -2.67 2.73 -7.11
CA LEU A 116 -1.62 3.12 -8.03
C LEU A 116 -0.45 3.80 -7.32
N VAL A 117 -0.74 4.69 -6.37
CA VAL A 117 0.30 5.37 -5.57
C VAL A 117 1.13 4.35 -4.78
N ILE A 118 0.45 3.33 -4.24
CA ILE A 118 1.11 2.22 -3.54
C ILE A 118 2.03 1.43 -4.48
N LEU A 119 1.54 1.07 -5.67
CA LEU A 119 2.36 0.36 -6.66
C LEU A 119 3.61 1.15 -7.07
N VAL A 120 3.46 2.46 -7.30
CA VAL A 120 4.60 3.32 -7.63
C VAL A 120 5.61 3.38 -6.49
N ALA A 121 5.13 3.47 -5.24
CA ALA A 121 6.01 3.44 -4.07
C ALA A 121 6.78 2.11 -3.96
N ASP A 122 6.12 0.98 -4.23
CA ASP A 122 6.77 -0.34 -4.24
C ASP A 122 7.84 -0.44 -5.32
N MET A 123 7.53 0.00 -6.55
CA MET A 123 8.50 0.01 -7.66
C MET A 123 9.73 0.85 -7.32
N ALA A 124 9.54 2.02 -6.71
CA ALA A 124 10.65 2.87 -6.29
C ALA A 124 11.54 2.18 -5.22
N VAL A 125 10.92 1.45 -4.28
CA VAL A 125 11.67 0.69 -3.27
C VAL A 125 12.43 -0.48 -3.89
N MET A 126 11.84 -1.21 -4.84
CA MET A 126 12.50 -2.31 -5.56
C MET A 126 13.67 -1.80 -6.42
N LEU A 127 13.50 -0.70 -7.16
CA LEU A 127 14.57 -0.10 -7.94
C LEU A 127 15.73 0.34 -7.03
N LYS A 128 15.40 0.93 -5.87
CA LYS A 128 16.41 1.36 -4.89
C LYS A 128 17.14 0.18 -4.23
N SER A 129 16.47 -0.95 -4.00
CA SER A 129 17.12 -2.14 -3.42
C SER A 129 18.03 -2.83 -4.45
N ALA A 130 17.61 -2.93 -5.72
CA ALA A 130 18.44 -3.45 -6.81
C ALA A 130 19.74 -2.65 -6.97
N GLN A 131 19.65 -1.31 -6.97
CA GLN A 131 20.81 -0.41 -7.04
C GLN A 131 21.77 -0.49 -5.83
N ARG A 132 21.32 -1.01 -4.69
CA ARG A 132 22.17 -1.24 -3.51
C ARG A 132 22.89 -2.58 -3.61
N GLY A 133 22.18 -3.63 -4.03
CA GLY A 133 22.79 -4.94 -4.28
C GLY A 133 23.93 -4.89 -5.30
N GLU A 134 23.78 -4.13 -6.38
CA GLU A 134 24.85 -3.92 -7.37
C GLU A 134 26.07 -3.19 -6.79
N ARG A 135 25.84 -2.19 -5.93
CA ARG A 135 26.93 -1.44 -5.27
C ARG A 135 27.70 -2.29 -4.27
N ASP A 136 27.00 -3.10 -3.48
CA ASP A 136 27.63 -3.96 -2.47
C ASP A 136 28.45 -5.08 -3.13
N VAL A 137 27.99 -5.62 -4.26
CA VAL A 137 28.76 -6.58 -5.07
C VAL A 137 29.99 -5.93 -5.71
N GLY A 138 29.86 -4.70 -6.23
CA GLY A 138 30.99 -3.94 -6.78
C GLY A 138 32.02 -3.51 -5.73
N ALA A 139 31.60 -3.28 -4.49
CA ALA A 139 32.48 -2.94 -3.37
C ALA A 139 33.19 -4.17 -2.77
N ALA A 140 32.58 -5.35 -2.83
CA ALA A 140 33.20 -6.61 -2.39
C ALA A 140 34.16 -7.23 -3.43
N ALA A 141 34.12 -6.75 -4.67
CA ALA A 141 34.98 -7.20 -5.77
C ALA A 141 36.27 -6.36 -5.97
N ASN A 142 36.46 -5.30 -5.17
CA ASN A 142 37.65 -4.46 -5.13
C ASN A 142 38.32 -4.55 -3.75
#